data_AF-A0A1Q3PY99-F1
#
_entry.id   AF-A0A1Q3PY99-F1
#
_cell.length_a   1.000
_cell.length_b   1.000
_cell.length_c   1.000
_cell.angle_alpha   90.00
_cell.angle_beta   90.00
_cell.angle_gamma   90.00
#
_symmetry.space_group_name_H-M   'P 1'
#
loop_
_entity.id
_entity.type
_entity.pdbx_description
1 polymer ?
#
loop_
_entity_poly.entity_id
_entity_poly.type
_entity_poly.pdbx_seq_one_letter_code
_entity_poly.pdbx_strand_id
1 'polypeptide(L)'
;MAKDFKLVLSFLVTAMFFTSCYRDKSTAVEYSKTIELNDSLNTISIENKSSLPVTFSLNINGIFPLYFENISNKIDAISLQEKLSKQEAAYLFVRRNTFYNSPYSTETWQHEPLLFINSIGGGFCDDLASVLAAVWENEGDSVRIMNIDAHVIPEVFTDRKWQMLDPTCGTFYTNKKGEKLSVEEIGNNLNAMFATNADTQYFNPLYRGRTFLSVYFSKLYEAKEFFRDVTQYSFNYAQTPKQFTLPGKSSLQISYNKEFGFANILVCLETNSKGKLQLPLVPFSAKGNMSFAANNKVFHLNDTSVLLPTKSYINEIEIAQVSGKSEVNYLVNPKLKFLKTQNRIQLNSSAPLVIKATKSNKPEIQFGATETFVGLKSLDDILFFNKAKTKTSTTNIDSLKQQFLQAIKTSNRVTPKEREELIQLYNEYLSLIKSKVK
;
A
#
# COMPACT_ATOMS: atom_id res chain seq x y z
N MET A 1 -55.51 -48.98 -5.44
CA MET A 1 -54.34 -48.55 -4.63
C MET A 1 -53.31 -47.68 -5.38
N ALA A 2 -53.60 -47.13 -6.56
CA ALA A 2 -52.63 -46.33 -7.33
C ALA A 2 -53.13 -44.95 -7.81
N LYS A 3 -54.34 -44.52 -7.40
CA LYS A 3 -54.92 -43.23 -7.82
C LYS A 3 -54.87 -42.13 -6.74
N ASP A 4 -54.69 -42.48 -5.47
CA ASP A 4 -54.67 -41.50 -4.38
C ASP A 4 -53.28 -40.91 -4.07
N PHE A 5 -52.21 -41.45 -4.67
CA PHE A 5 -50.83 -40.99 -4.41
C PHE A 5 -50.43 -39.74 -5.20
N LYS A 6 -51.13 -39.43 -6.30
CA LYS A 6 -50.81 -38.26 -7.14
C LYS A 6 -51.29 -36.93 -6.57
N LEU A 7 -52.33 -36.94 -5.72
CA LEU A 7 -52.87 -35.70 -5.16
C LEU A 7 -52.02 -35.16 -3.99
N VAL A 8 -51.43 -36.05 -3.20
CA VAL A 8 -50.57 -35.68 -2.05
C VAL A 8 -49.21 -35.14 -2.51
N LEU A 9 -48.65 -35.66 -3.62
CA LEU A 9 -47.36 -35.21 -4.14
C LEU A 9 -47.46 -33.82 -4.81
N SER A 10 -48.60 -33.48 -5.41
CA SER A 10 -48.82 -32.14 -6.00
C SER A 10 -48.91 -31.05 -4.92
N PHE A 11 -49.46 -31.35 -3.75
CA PHE A 11 -49.53 -30.39 -2.64
C PHE A 11 -48.17 -30.17 -1.96
N LEU A 12 -47.33 -31.21 -1.86
CA LEU A 12 -45.99 -31.13 -1.27
C LEU A 12 -44.99 -30.37 -2.17
N VAL A 13 -45.08 -30.53 -3.50
CA VAL A 13 -44.24 -29.75 -4.42
C VAL A 13 -44.69 -28.28 -4.45
N THR A 14 -45.99 -28.00 -4.36
CA THR A 14 -46.48 -26.61 -4.32
C THR A 14 -46.13 -25.91 -3.00
N ALA A 15 -46.13 -26.62 -1.87
CA ALA A 15 -45.70 -26.07 -0.59
C ALA A 15 -44.18 -25.78 -0.53
N MET A 16 -43.34 -26.51 -1.28
CA MET A 16 -41.90 -26.23 -1.38
C MET A 16 -41.55 -25.05 -2.31
N PHE A 17 -42.46 -24.64 -3.22
CA PHE A 17 -42.26 -23.44 -4.05
C PHE A 17 -42.69 -22.14 -3.36
N PHE A 18 -43.48 -22.20 -2.28
CA PHE A 18 -43.89 -20.99 -1.53
C PHE A 18 -43.00 -20.63 -0.33
N THR A 19 -42.06 -21.48 0.07
CA THR A 19 -41.05 -21.13 1.10
C THR A 19 -39.74 -20.59 0.52
N SER A 20 -39.61 -20.48 -0.81
CA SER A 20 -38.33 -20.16 -1.48
C SER A 20 -38.22 -18.72 -2.02
N CYS A 21 -39.03 -17.77 -1.54
CA CYS A 21 -38.91 -16.36 -1.93
C CYS A 21 -39.15 -15.36 -0.79
N TYR A 22 -38.99 -15.76 0.48
CA TYR A 22 -38.72 -14.78 1.53
C TYR A 22 -37.24 -14.39 1.45
N ARG A 23 -36.88 -13.72 0.35
CA ARG A 23 -35.63 -12.99 0.24
C ARG A 23 -35.82 -11.79 1.17
N ASP A 24 -35.50 -12.01 2.43
CA ASP A 24 -35.46 -10.95 3.44
C ASP A 24 -34.65 -9.83 2.80
N LYS A 25 -35.32 -8.74 2.43
CA LYS A 25 -34.65 -7.53 1.96
C LYS A 25 -33.94 -7.04 3.20
N SER A 26 -32.74 -7.58 3.45
CA SER A 26 -31.75 -7.02 4.34
C SER A 26 -31.67 -5.55 3.95
N THR A 27 -32.36 -4.71 4.72
CA THR A 27 -32.37 -3.28 4.51
C THR A 27 -30.98 -2.84 4.89
N ALA A 28 -30.17 -2.61 3.86
CA ALA A 28 -28.83 -2.11 4.01
C ALA A 28 -28.88 -0.85 4.89
N VAL A 29 -28.07 -0.83 5.94
CA VAL A 29 -28.05 0.27 6.91
C VAL A 29 -26.98 1.25 6.47
N GLU A 30 -27.42 2.43 6.05
CA GLU A 30 -26.53 3.53 5.68
C GLU A 30 -26.18 4.37 6.91
N TYR A 31 -24.89 4.62 7.11
CA TYR A 31 -24.36 5.48 8.15
C TYR A 31 -23.54 6.59 7.52
N SER A 32 -23.72 7.82 7.99
CA SER A 32 -22.83 8.94 7.73
C SER A 32 -22.63 9.73 9.02
N LYS A 33 -21.40 9.76 9.53
CA LYS A 33 -21.07 10.41 10.81
C LYS A 33 -19.75 11.15 10.72
N THR A 34 -19.68 12.30 11.38
CA THR A 34 -18.43 13.02 11.59
C THR A 34 -17.85 12.65 12.95
N ILE A 35 -16.56 12.31 12.98
CA ILE A 35 -15.83 11.93 14.19
C ILE A 35 -14.62 12.83 14.35
N GLU A 36 -14.55 13.48 15.51
CA GLU A 36 -13.40 14.29 15.89
C GLU A 36 -12.38 13.43 16.64
N LEU A 37 -11.13 13.52 16.21
CA LEU A 37 -9.97 12.91 16.85
C LEU A 37 -9.11 14.00 17.49
N ASN A 38 -8.59 13.69 18.68
CA ASN A 38 -7.67 14.54 19.42
C ASN A 38 -6.71 13.65 20.24
N ASP A 39 -5.83 14.28 21.03
CA ASP A 39 -4.81 13.56 21.79
C ASP A 39 -5.41 12.60 22.84
N SER A 40 -6.65 12.83 23.29
CA SER A 40 -7.39 11.97 24.22
C SER A 40 -8.25 10.91 23.52
N LEU A 41 -8.67 11.15 22.28
CA LEU A 41 -9.51 10.28 21.45
C LEU A 41 -8.88 10.16 20.06
N ASN A 42 -7.93 9.24 19.92
CA ASN A 42 -7.10 9.11 18.73
C ASN A 42 -7.53 7.96 17.81
N THR A 43 -8.64 7.28 18.09
CA THR A 43 -9.06 6.06 17.39
C THR A 43 -10.52 6.13 16.96
N ILE A 44 -10.80 5.69 15.73
CA ILE A 44 -12.15 5.42 15.24
C ILE A 44 -12.43 3.93 15.48
N SER A 45 -13.48 3.62 16.24
CA SER A 45 -13.94 2.25 16.48
C SER A 45 -15.26 1.99 15.77
N ILE A 46 -15.31 0.90 15.00
CA ILE A 46 -16.52 0.37 14.34
C ILE A 46 -16.79 -1.01 14.94
N GLU A 47 -17.86 -1.13 15.73
CA GLU A 47 -18.15 -2.31 16.55
C GLU A 47 -19.31 -3.12 15.98
N ASN A 48 -19.07 -4.42 15.78
CA ASN A 48 -20.12 -5.41 15.58
C ASN A 48 -20.49 -6.03 16.94
N LYS A 49 -21.56 -5.53 17.55
CA LYS A 49 -22.06 -6.03 18.84
C LYS A 49 -22.93 -7.28 18.71
N SER A 50 -23.30 -7.67 17.49
CA SER A 50 -24.13 -8.84 17.25
C SER A 50 -23.33 -10.14 17.41
N SER A 51 -24.01 -11.28 17.43
CA SER A 51 -23.37 -12.60 17.40
C SER A 51 -23.05 -13.08 15.98
N LEU A 52 -23.48 -12.36 14.94
CA LEU A 52 -23.34 -12.76 13.54
C LEU A 52 -22.28 -11.89 12.84
N PRO A 53 -21.60 -12.40 11.81
CA PRO A 53 -20.74 -11.57 10.98
C PRO A 53 -21.53 -10.43 10.30
N VAL A 54 -20.89 -9.28 10.14
CA VAL A 54 -21.47 -8.11 9.45
C VAL A 54 -20.55 -7.68 8.32
N THR A 55 -21.12 -7.54 7.13
CA THR A 55 -20.41 -7.10 5.93
C THR A 55 -20.77 -5.66 5.62
N PHE A 56 -19.78 -4.83 5.27
CA PHE A 56 -20.00 -3.42 4.96
C PHE A 56 -18.98 -2.85 3.97
N SER A 57 -19.38 -1.76 3.31
CA SER A 57 -18.44 -0.84 2.67
C SER A 57 -18.06 0.28 3.65
N LEU A 58 -16.83 0.76 3.53
CA LEU A 58 -16.30 1.86 4.34
C LEU A 58 -15.81 2.96 3.41
N ASN A 59 -16.02 4.20 3.81
CA ASN A 59 -15.36 5.37 3.23
C ASN A 59 -15.00 6.35 4.34
N ILE A 60 -13.71 6.70 4.41
CA ILE A 60 -13.18 7.69 5.34
C ILE A 60 -12.64 8.85 4.51
N ASN A 61 -13.27 10.02 4.65
CA ASN A 61 -12.89 11.27 4.00
C ASN A 61 -12.78 11.21 2.47
N GLY A 62 -13.38 10.21 1.80
CA GLY A 62 -13.18 9.99 0.37
C GLY A 62 -11.77 9.48 0.00
N ILE A 63 -10.99 9.00 0.97
CA ILE A 63 -9.59 8.61 0.78
C ILE A 63 -9.35 7.15 1.17
N PHE A 64 -10.06 6.57 2.15
CA PHE A 64 -9.80 5.20 2.56
C PHE A 64 -11.05 4.32 2.68
N PRO A 65 -11.00 3.08 2.16
CA PRO A 65 -10.04 2.61 1.14
C PRO A 65 -10.19 3.38 -0.18
N LEU A 66 -9.12 3.43 -0.97
CA LEU A 66 -9.15 3.86 -2.36
C LEU A 66 -9.61 2.72 -3.26
N TYR A 67 -10.53 3.04 -4.16
CA TYR A 67 -10.85 2.24 -5.34
C TYR A 67 -10.43 2.99 -6.60
N PHE A 68 -10.41 2.27 -7.73
CA PHE A 68 -10.08 2.85 -9.03
C PHE A 68 -10.91 4.10 -9.39
N GLU A 69 -12.19 4.16 -9.05
CA GLU A 69 -13.01 5.36 -9.23
C GLU A 69 -12.46 6.55 -8.41
N ASN A 70 -12.03 6.33 -7.17
CA ASN A 70 -11.43 7.39 -6.35
C ASN A 70 -10.04 7.78 -6.85
N ILE A 71 -9.28 6.82 -7.39
CA ILE A 71 -7.98 7.05 -7.99
C ILE A 71 -8.14 7.91 -9.26
N SER A 72 -9.05 7.56 -10.15
CA SER A 72 -9.38 8.32 -11.37
C SER A 72 -9.72 9.78 -11.05
N ASN A 73 -10.62 10.01 -10.10
CA ASN A 73 -10.96 11.36 -9.64
C ASN A 73 -9.76 12.15 -9.09
N LYS A 74 -8.82 11.47 -8.41
CA LYS A 74 -7.57 12.10 -7.92
C LYS A 74 -6.61 12.40 -9.06
N ILE A 75 -6.53 11.53 -10.06
CA ILE A 75 -5.73 11.73 -11.27
C ILE A 75 -6.24 12.94 -12.03
N ASP A 76 -7.54 13.06 -12.23
CA ASP A 76 -8.17 14.23 -12.86
C ASP A 76 -7.83 15.51 -12.10
N ALA A 77 -7.96 15.50 -10.77
CA ALA A 77 -7.61 16.65 -9.94
C ALA A 77 -6.12 17.04 -10.06
N ILE A 78 -5.20 16.06 -10.07
CA ILE A 78 -3.76 16.31 -10.26
C ILE A 78 -3.49 16.85 -11.66
N SER A 79 -4.09 16.26 -12.69
CA SER A 79 -3.95 16.69 -14.09
C SER A 79 -4.36 18.15 -14.27
N LEU A 80 -5.52 18.53 -13.72
CA LEU A 80 -6.03 19.91 -13.74
C LEU A 80 -5.13 20.87 -12.95
N GLN A 81 -4.74 20.51 -11.73
CA GLN A 81 -3.97 21.39 -10.83
C GLN A 81 -2.54 21.62 -11.34
N GLU A 82 -1.87 20.56 -11.79
CA GLU A 82 -0.46 20.58 -12.17
C GLU A 82 -0.27 20.80 -13.69
N LYS A 83 -1.38 20.92 -14.45
CA LYS A 83 -1.41 21.06 -15.92
C LYS A 83 -0.66 19.92 -16.64
N LEU A 84 -0.97 18.69 -16.25
CA LEU A 84 -0.34 17.47 -16.75
C LEU A 84 -1.30 16.66 -17.61
N SER A 85 -0.78 15.81 -18.49
CA SER A 85 -1.58 14.73 -19.07
C SER A 85 -2.11 13.81 -17.97
N LYS A 86 -3.18 13.05 -18.26
CA LYS A 86 -3.70 12.05 -17.33
C LYS A 86 -2.64 11.00 -16.97
N GLN A 87 -1.83 10.59 -17.93
CA GLN A 87 -0.78 9.58 -17.74
C GLN A 87 0.32 10.08 -16.78
N GLU A 88 0.74 11.34 -16.92
CA GLU A 88 1.67 11.98 -15.99
C GLU A 88 1.04 12.17 -14.60
N ALA A 89 -0.23 12.56 -14.53
CA ALA A 89 -0.95 12.71 -13.27
C ALA A 89 -1.10 11.37 -12.53
N ALA A 90 -1.35 10.27 -13.24
CA ALA A 90 -1.35 8.91 -12.72
C ALA A 90 0.03 8.50 -12.20
N TYR A 91 1.09 8.77 -12.96
CA TYR A 91 2.48 8.58 -12.54
C TYR A 91 2.79 9.32 -11.23
N LEU A 92 2.38 10.59 -11.12
CA LEU A 92 2.56 11.34 -9.88
C LEU A 92 1.69 10.85 -8.73
N PHE A 93 0.47 10.44 -9.02
CA PHE A 93 -0.41 9.83 -8.03
C PHE A 93 0.28 8.61 -7.41
N VAL A 94 0.76 7.66 -8.22
CA VAL A 94 1.46 6.47 -7.72
C VAL A 94 2.68 6.89 -6.91
N ARG A 95 3.57 7.73 -7.45
CA ARG A 95 4.77 8.19 -6.72
C ARG A 95 4.49 8.89 -5.39
N ARG A 96 3.40 9.66 -5.29
CA ARG A 96 3.03 10.35 -4.05
C ARG A 96 2.43 9.40 -3.01
N ASN A 97 1.88 8.26 -3.46
CA ASN A 97 1.18 7.30 -2.61
C ASN A 97 1.93 5.96 -2.45
N THR A 98 3.14 5.82 -3.00
CA THR A 98 3.98 4.63 -2.82
C THR A 98 5.41 5.01 -2.43
N PHE A 99 6.23 4.02 -2.12
CA PHE A 99 7.65 4.20 -1.83
C PHE A 99 8.47 2.98 -2.28
N TYR A 100 9.72 3.21 -2.68
CA TYR A 100 10.65 2.14 -3.02
C TYR A 100 11.23 1.51 -1.74
N ASN A 101 11.12 0.19 -1.60
CA ASN A 101 11.66 -0.57 -0.46
C ASN A 101 11.78 -2.06 -0.82
N SER A 102 12.45 -2.84 0.03
CA SER A 102 12.31 -4.29 0.01
C SER A 102 10.82 -4.67 0.07
N PRO A 103 10.36 -5.57 -0.82
CA PRO A 103 8.97 -5.95 -0.88
C PRO A 103 8.53 -6.69 0.39
N TYR A 104 7.26 -6.57 0.75
CA TYR A 104 6.69 -7.32 1.87
C TYR A 104 6.60 -8.82 1.54
N SER A 105 6.36 -9.14 0.27
CA SER A 105 6.35 -10.49 -0.28
C SER A 105 6.99 -10.51 -1.66
N THR A 106 7.65 -11.62 -2.00
CA THR A 106 8.22 -11.87 -3.34
C THR A 106 7.20 -12.48 -4.30
N GLU A 107 5.97 -12.68 -3.84
CA GLU A 107 4.90 -13.34 -4.61
C GLU A 107 4.07 -12.31 -5.40
N THR A 108 3.52 -12.72 -6.54
CA THR A 108 2.81 -11.81 -7.46
C THR A 108 1.57 -11.16 -6.89
N TRP A 109 0.97 -11.71 -5.82
CA TRP A 109 -0.20 -11.10 -5.18
C TRP A 109 0.08 -9.69 -4.65
N GLN A 110 1.34 -9.36 -4.36
CA GLN A 110 1.72 -8.02 -3.94
C GLN A 110 1.52 -6.98 -5.07
N HIS A 111 1.54 -7.41 -6.33
CA HIS A 111 1.33 -6.54 -7.50
C HIS A 111 -0.12 -6.06 -7.63
N GLU A 112 -1.07 -6.58 -6.84
CA GLU A 112 -2.46 -6.12 -6.89
C GLU A 112 -2.55 -4.63 -6.46
N PRO A 113 -2.99 -3.73 -7.36
CA PRO A 113 -2.83 -2.28 -7.18
C PRO A 113 -3.59 -1.72 -5.98
N LEU A 114 -4.80 -2.21 -5.70
CA LEU A 114 -5.60 -1.71 -4.59
C LEU A 114 -5.05 -2.17 -3.24
N LEU A 115 -4.58 -3.42 -3.13
CA LEU A 115 -3.89 -3.94 -1.96
C LEU A 115 -2.59 -3.20 -1.71
N PHE A 116 -1.82 -2.96 -2.77
CA PHE A 116 -0.57 -2.23 -2.67
C PHE A 116 -0.79 -0.80 -2.18
N ILE A 117 -1.71 -0.04 -2.81
CA ILE A 117 -1.97 1.36 -2.45
C ILE A 117 -2.64 1.50 -1.07
N ASN A 118 -3.56 0.60 -0.69
CA ASN A 118 -4.27 0.73 0.59
C ASN A 118 -3.50 0.15 1.78
N SER A 119 -2.67 -0.88 1.56
CA SER A 119 -2.10 -1.69 2.65
C SER A 119 -0.57 -1.69 2.66
N ILE A 120 0.09 -2.08 1.57
CA ILE A 120 1.53 -2.38 1.57
C ILE A 120 2.38 -1.11 1.40
N GLY A 121 2.03 -0.31 0.41
CA GLY A 121 2.62 1.00 0.09
C GLY A 121 4.00 0.96 -0.56
N GLY A 122 4.79 -0.11 -0.41
CA GLY A 122 6.13 -0.14 -0.96
C GLY A 122 6.69 -1.50 -1.35
N GLY A 123 7.62 -1.44 -2.29
CA GLY A 123 8.18 -2.59 -3.01
C GLY A 123 9.27 -2.16 -4.00
N PHE A 124 9.72 -3.08 -4.84
CA PHE A 124 10.75 -2.86 -5.84
C PHE A 124 10.18 -2.29 -7.15
N CYS A 125 11.03 -2.24 -8.18
CA CYS A 125 10.69 -1.65 -9.47
C CYS A 125 9.50 -2.33 -10.15
N ASP A 126 9.42 -3.66 -10.09
CA ASP A 126 8.31 -4.44 -10.62
C ASP A 126 6.99 -4.14 -9.90
N ASP A 127 6.99 -4.00 -8.58
CA ASP A 127 5.80 -3.65 -7.81
C ASP A 127 5.24 -2.28 -8.22
N LEU A 128 6.08 -1.25 -8.22
CA LEU A 128 5.67 0.11 -8.54
C LEU A 128 5.27 0.23 -10.02
N ALA A 129 5.98 -0.46 -10.92
CA ALA A 129 5.63 -0.54 -12.34
C ALA A 129 4.27 -1.19 -12.54
N SER A 130 4.00 -2.30 -11.88
CA SER A 130 2.73 -3.04 -11.97
C SER A 130 1.56 -2.20 -11.50
N VAL A 131 1.72 -1.49 -10.37
CA VAL A 131 0.68 -0.58 -9.86
C VAL A 131 0.37 0.54 -10.85
N LEU A 132 1.40 1.19 -11.42
CA LEU A 132 1.20 2.28 -12.36
C LEU A 132 0.56 1.79 -13.68
N ALA A 133 1.02 0.67 -14.22
CA ALA A 133 0.44 0.06 -15.40
C ALA A 133 -1.04 -0.31 -15.19
N ALA A 134 -1.39 -0.89 -14.03
CA ALA A 134 -2.78 -1.22 -13.72
C ALA A 134 -3.67 0.03 -13.55
N VAL A 135 -3.11 1.13 -13.04
CA VAL A 135 -3.82 2.43 -12.97
C VAL A 135 -4.11 2.97 -14.36
N TRP A 136 -3.14 2.97 -15.28
CA TRP A 136 -3.34 3.40 -16.67
C TRP A 136 -4.31 2.48 -17.43
N GLU A 137 -4.19 1.16 -17.27
CA GLU A 137 -5.12 0.20 -17.88
C GLU A 137 -6.57 0.48 -17.43
N ASN A 138 -6.77 0.79 -16.15
CA ASN A 138 -8.08 1.17 -15.64
C ASN A 138 -8.59 2.53 -16.17
N GLU A 139 -7.71 3.45 -16.55
CA GLU A 139 -8.07 4.69 -17.27
C GLU A 139 -8.37 4.45 -18.76
N GLY A 140 -8.22 3.21 -19.24
CA GLY A 140 -8.48 2.81 -20.62
C GLY A 140 -7.27 2.91 -21.55
N ASP A 141 -6.07 3.14 -21.00
CA ASP A 141 -4.85 3.20 -21.79
C ASP A 141 -4.31 1.81 -22.13
N SER A 142 -3.63 1.69 -23.27
CA SER A 142 -2.83 0.50 -23.57
C SER A 142 -1.48 0.58 -22.85
N VAL A 143 -1.13 -0.48 -22.13
CA VAL A 143 0.07 -0.53 -21.27
C VAL A 143 0.94 -1.72 -21.60
N ARG A 144 2.23 -1.63 -21.25
CA ARG A 144 3.13 -2.77 -21.15
C ARG A 144 4.15 -2.54 -20.04
N ILE A 145 4.74 -3.61 -19.53
CA ILE A 145 5.77 -3.57 -18.50
C ILE A 145 7.03 -4.21 -19.08
N MET A 146 8.10 -3.43 -19.15
CA MET A 146 9.36 -3.83 -19.74
C MET A 146 10.37 -4.14 -18.63
N ASN A 147 11.00 -5.30 -18.69
CA ASN A 147 12.22 -5.60 -17.94
C ASN A 147 13.43 -5.23 -18.81
N ILE A 148 14.38 -4.50 -18.23
CA ILE A 148 15.69 -4.14 -18.78
C ILE A 148 16.74 -4.48 -17.70
N ASP A 149 17.47 -5.58 -17.89
CA ASP A 149 18.60 -5.96 -17.01
C ASP A 149 18.27 -5.86 -15.50
N ALA A 150 17.17 -6.49 -15.10
CA ALA A 150 16.62 -6.51 -13.73
C ALA A 150 15.98 -5.21 -13.23
N HIS A 151 15.88 -4.16 -14.05
CA HIS A 151 15.01 -3.01 -13.80
C HIS A 151 13.69 -3.17 -14.54
N VAL A 152 12.56 -3.02 -13.86
CA VAL A 152 11.22 -3.19 -14.43
C VAL A 152 10.52 -1.84 -14.49
N ILE A 153 10.05 -1.47 -15.68
CA ILE A 153 9.51 -0.13 -15.95
C ILE A 153 8.21 -0.23 -16.74
N PRO A 154 7.16 0.52 -16.37
CA PRO A 154 5.92 0.53 -17.12
C PRO A 154 6.00 1.53 -18.29
N GLU A 155 5.30 1.21 -19.36
CA GLU A 155 5.10 2.10 -20.51
C GLU A 155 3.62 2.19 -20.84
N VAL A 156 3.22 3.36 -21.32
CA VAL A 156 1.86 3.66 -21.77
C VAL A 156 1.88 4.07 -23.24
N PHE A 157 0.94 3.57 -24.04
CA PHE A 157 0.81 3.95 -25.43
C PHE A 157 -0.12 5.15 -25.56
N THR A 158 0.46 6.33 -25.77
CA THR A 158 -0.26 7.59 -25.92
C THR A 158 0.41 8.46 -26.97
N ASP A 159 -0.36 9.35 -27.61
CA ASP A 159 0.09 10.15 -28.75
C ASP A 159 0.71 9.32 -29.88
N ARG A 160 0.15 8.12 -30.12
CA ARG A 160 0.60 7.15 -31.13
C ARG A 160 2.01 6.58 -30.91
N LYS A 161 2.52 6.60 -29.67
CA LYS A 161 3.79 5.96 -29.33
C LYS A 161 3.84 5.45 -27.89
N TRP A 162 4.78 4.56 -27.62
CA TRP A 162 5.10 4.13 -26.27
C TRP A 162 5.87 5.24 -25.53
N GLN A 163 5.48 5.49 -24.29
CA GLN A 163 6.12 6.47 -23.42
C GLN A 163 6.44 5.81 -22.08
N MET A 164 7.68 5.93 -21.64
CA MET A 164 8.13 5.44 -20.35
C MET A 164 7.98 6.51 -19.27
N LEU A 165 7.39 6.13 -18.13
CA LEU A 165 7.35 6.92 -16.90
C LEU A 165 7.73 6.00 -15.73
N ASP A 166 8.96 6.13 -15.22
CA ASP A 166 9.53 5.25 -14.19
C ASP A 166 9.17 5.73 -12.77
N PRO A 167 8.22 5.08 -12.08
CA PRO A 167 7.79 5.48 -10.74
C PRO A 167 8.86 5.23 -9.67
N THR A 168 9.80 4.31 -9.92
CA THR A 168 10.84 3.91 -8.99
C THR A 168 11.97 4.91 -8.92
N CYS A 169 12.55 5.26 -10.06
CA CYS A 169 13.59 6.29 -10.14
C CYS A 169 12.98 7.70 -10.17
N GLY A 170 11.67 7.80 -10.37
CA GLY A 170 10.96 9.06 -10.47
C GLY A 170 11.36 9.85 -11.70
N THR A 171 11.53 9.17 -12.85
CA THR A 171 12.09 9.78 -14.05
C THR A 171 11.35 9.38 -15.32
N PHE A 172 11.59 10.15 -16.37
CA PHE A 172 11.25 9.83 -17.75
C PHE A 172 12.26 10.53 -18.65
N TYR A 173 12.38 10.08 -19.89
CA TYR A 173 13.35 10.65 -20.83
C TYR A 173 12.62 11.29 -22.00
N THR A 174 13.19 12.37 -22.53
CA THR A 174 12.62 13.09 -23.67
C THR A 174 13.65 13.27 -24.78
N ASN A 175 13.18 13.34 -26.03
CA ASN A 175 14.05 13.81 -27.11
C ASN A 175 14.25 15.34 -27.07
N LYS A 176 15.03 15.88 -28.02
CA LYS A 176 15.29 17.32 -28.15
C LYS A 176 14.03 18.18 -28.33
N LYS A 177 12.92 17.58 -28.78
CA LYS A 177 11.63 18.26 -28.94
C LYS A 177 10.77 18.22 -27.67
N GLY A 178 11.25 17.59 -26.60
CA GLY A 178 10.53 17.43 -25.33
C GLY A 178 9.55 16.25 -25.32
N GLU A 179 9.53 15.41 -26.36
CA GLU A 179 8.61 14.28 -26.43
C GLU A 179 9.16 13.10 -25.61
N LYS A 180 8.31 12.46 -24.78
CA LYS A 180 8.70 11.30 -23.96
C LYS A 180 9.08 10.10 -24.81
N LEU A 181 10.08 9.36 -24.36
CA LEU A 181 10.64 8.22 -25.06
C LEU A 181 10.19 6.92 -24.43
N SER A 182 10.09 5.89 -25.26
CA SER A 182 10.04 4.50 -24.84
C SER A 182 11.41 4.01 -24.37
N VAL A 183 11.39 2.92 -23.62
CA VAL A 183 12.55 2.11 -23.22
C VAL A 183 13.42 1.75 -24.43
N GLU A 184 12.80 1.31 -25.52
CA GLU A 184 13.51 0.91 -26.75
C GLU A 184 14.21 2.09 -27.42
N GLU A 185 13.54 3.24 -27.51
CA GLU A 185 14.15 4.47 -28.04
C GLU A 185 15.34 4.94 -27.19
N ILE A 186 15.26 4.80 -25.86
CA ILE A 186 16.35 5.14 -24.94
C ILE A 186 17.54 4.21 -25.17
N GLY A 187 17.32 2.89 -25.20
CA GLY A 187 18.38 1.89 -25.42
C GLY A 187 19.09 2.04 -26.76
N ASN A 188 18.37 2.50 -27.79
CA ASN A 188 18.92 2.77 -29.12
C ASN A 188 19.62 4.15 -29.24
N ASN A 189 19.41 5.07 -28.30
CA ASN A 189 19.99 6.41 -28.35
C ASN A 189 20.29 6.98 -26.96
N LEU A 190 21.42 6.58 -26.38
CA LEU A 190 21.84 7.01 -25.04
C LEU A 190 22.05 8.52 -24.90
N ASN A 191 22.35 9.23 -25.99
CA ASN A 191 22.47 10.69 -25.98
C ASN A 191 21.12 11.38 -25.72
N ALA A 192 20.00 10.71 -26.02
CA ALA A 192 18.67 11.19 -25.68
C ALA A 192 18.46 11.26 -24.16
N MET A 193 19.19 10.45 -23.38
CA MET A 193 19.11 10.51 -21.93
C MET A 193 19.61 11.83 -21.35
N PHE A 194 20.40 12.62 -22.08
CA PHE A 194 20.94 13.89 -21.59
C PHE A 194 20.31 15.11 -22.26
N ALA A 195 19.32 14.89 -23.13
CA ALA A 195 18.64 15.93 -23.91
C ALA A 195 17.35 16.41 -23.23
N THR A 196 17.41 16.95 -22.02
CA THR A 196 16.19 17.37 -21.33
C THR A 196 15.87 18.84 -21.59
N ASN A 197 14.99 19.07 -22.57
CA ASN A 197 14.14 20.27 -22.69
C ASN A 197 12.83 20.12 -21.90
N ALA A 198 12.78 19.22 -20.91
CA ALA A 198 11.58 19.03 -20.10
C ALA A 198 11.39 20.26 -19.20
N ASP A 199 10.41 21.10 -19.51
CA ASP A 199 9.98 22.27 -18.71
C ASP A 199 9.48 21.91 -17.29
N THR A 200 9.46 20.62 -16.97
CA THR A 200 8.89 20.02 -15.77
C THR A 200 9.96 19.67 -14.73
N GLN A 201 10.77 20.64 -14.30
CA GLN A 201 11.92 20.45 -13.40
C GLN A 201 11.57 19.90 -12.00
N TYR A 202 10.30 19.96 -11.58
CA TYR A 202 9.82 19.42 -10.29
C TYR A 202 9.41 17.94 -10.37
N PHE A 203 9.15 17.42 -11.56
CA PHE A 203 8.55 16.10 -11.78
C PHE A 203 9.57 15.01 -12.14
N ASN A 204 10.78 15.43 -12.52
CA ASN A 204 11.90 14.57 -12.91
C ASN A 204 13.22 15.06 -12.25
N PRO A 205 13.46 14.74 -10.97
CA PRO A 205 14.54 15.32 -10.16
C PRO A 205 15.95 14.94 -10.64
N LEU A 206 16.09 13.96 -11.54
CA LEU A 206 17.39 13.54 -12.07
C LEU A 206 18.02 14.56 -13.05
N TYR A 207 17.26 15.56 -13.51
CA TYR A 207 17.67 16.39 -14.65
C TYR A 207 17.89 17.87 -14.34
N ARG A 208 18.72 18.15 -13.32
CA ARG A 208 19.42 19.44 -13.20
C ARG A 208 20.85 19.40 -13.77
N GLY A 209 21.18 18.40 -14.58
CA GLY A 209 22.49 18.17 -15.19
C GLY A 209 23.00 16.74 -15.00
N ARG A 210 24.19 16.43 -15.55
CA ARG A 210 24.85 15.13 -15.36
C ARG A 210 25.29 15.00 -13.89
N THR A 211 24.51 14.28 -13.10
CA THR A 211 24.81 13.90 -11.72
C THR A 211 25.23 12.43 -11.63
N PHE A 212 25.87 12.04 -10.52
CA PHE A 212 26.17 10.62 -10.26
C PHE A 212 24.92 9.74 -10.37
N LEU A 213 23.78 10.18 -9.83
CA LEU A 213 22.51 9.46 -9.93
C LEU A 213 22.04 9.33 -11.39
N SER A 214 22.11 10.40 -12.18
CA SER A 214 21.73 10.32 -13.61
C SER A 214 22.63 9.36 -14.40
N VAL A 215 23.93 9.26 -14.06
CA VAL A 215 24.87 8.32 -14.69
C VAL A 215 24.65 6.89 -14.19
N TYR A 216 24.32 6.71 -12.92
CA TYR A 216 23.97 5.41 -12.37
C TYR A 216 22.70 4.87 -13.03
N PHE A 217 21.66 5.68 -13.12
CA PHE A 217 20.41 5.28 -13.77
C PHE A 217 20.57 5.12 -15.27
N SER A 218 21.37 5.95 -15.96
CA SER A 218 21.62 5.78 -17.40
C SER A 218 22.18 4.39 -17.73
N LYS A 219 23.06 3.85 -16.87
CA LYS A 219 23.60 2.50 -17.04
C LYS A 219 22.54 1.39 -17.01
N LEU A 220 21.45 1.56 -16.25
CA LEU A 220 20.34 0.59 -16.25
C LEU A 220 19.67 0.53 -17.62
N TYR A 221 19.63 1.64 -18.34
CA TYR A 221 19.01 1.76 -19.66
C TYR A 221 19.99 1.51 -20.82
N GLU A 222 21.29 1.34 -20.52
CA GLU A 222 22.33 1.03 -21.51
C GLU A 222 22.37 -0.46 -21.89
N ALA A 223 21.72 -1.33 -21.13
CA ALA A 223 21.74 -2.77 -21.35
C ALA A 223 20.98 -3.15 -22.64
N LYS A 224 21.73 -3.65 -23.64
CA LYS A 224 21.21 -3.93 -25.00
C LYS A 224 20.59 -5.33 -25.16
N GLU A 225 20.70 -6.20 -24.16
CA GLU A 225 20.51 -7.65 -24.38
C GLU A 225 19.23 -8.25 -23.77
N PHE A 226 18.43 -7.49 -23.02
CA PHE A 226 17.29 -8.06 -22.29
C PHE A 226 16.07 -7.14 -22.19
N PHE A 227 15.49 -6.74 -23.32
CA PHE A 227 14.13 -6.19 -23.32
C PHE A 227 13.13 -7.34 -23.29
N ARG A 228 12.42 -7.53 -22.17
CA ARG A 228 11.35 -8.53 -22.05
C ARG A 228 10.07 -7.87 -21.60
N ASP A 229 8.99 -8.09 -22.34
CA ASP A 229 7.66 -7.76 -21.87
C ASP A 229 7.28 -8.76 -20.76
N VAL A 230 7.04 -8.24 -19.55
CA VAL A 230 6.65 -9.01 -18.37
C VAL A 230 5.24 -8.69 -17.89
N THR A 231 4.42 -8.03 -18.73
CA THR A 231 3.08 -7.55 -18.38
C THR A 231 2.20 -8.67 -17.83
N GLN A 232 2.19 -9.84 -18.47
CA GLN A 232 1.38 -10.98 -18.02
C GLN A 232 1.76 -11.48 -16.62
N TYR A 233 3.05 -11.46 -16.27
CA TYR A 233 3.51 -11.84 -14.94
C TYR A 233 3.05 -10.82 -13.89
N SER A 234 3.23 -9.53 -14.19
CA SER A 234 2.83 -8.42 -13.33
C SER A 234 1.31 -8.33 -13.08
N PHE A 235 0.49 -8.82 -14.01
CA PHE A 235 -0.97 -8.84 -13.88
C PHE A 235 -1.53 -10.19 -13.39
N ASN A 236 -0.66 -11.14 -13.03
CA ASN A 236 -1.06 -12.44 -12.49
C ASN A 236 -1.25 -12.38 -10.97
N TYR A 237 -2.31 -11.72 -10.53
CA TYR A 237 -2.70 -11.63 -9.12
C TYR A 237 -4.21 -11.87 -8.93
N ALA A 238 -4.57 -12.31 -7.72
CA ALA A 238 -5.97 -12.39 -7.32
C ALA A 238 -6.49 -11.01 -6.93
N GLN A 239 -7.74 -10.71 -7.27
CA GLN A 239 -8.36 -9.44 -6.88
C GLN A 239 -8.63 -9.40 -5.38
N THR A 240 -8.36 -8.25 -4.78
CA THR A 240 -8.67 -7.97 -3.37
C THR A 240 -10.17 -7.78 -3.16
N PRO A 241 -10.76 -8.29 -2.06
CA PRO A 241 -12.16 -8.03 -1.75
C PRO A 241 -12.41 -6.52 -1.61
N LYS A 242 -13.59 -6.05 -2.03
CA LYS A 242 -13.98 -4.63 -1.89
C LYS A 242 -14.74 -4.32 -0.59
N GLN A 243 -15.09 -5.34 0.18
CA GLN A 243 -15.92 -5.19 1.38
C GLN A 243 -15.18 -5.64 2.62
N PHE A 244 -15.58 -5.08 3.74
CA PHE A 244 -15.14 -5.47 5.06
C PHE A 244 -16.15 -6.47 5.61
N THR A 245 -15.68 -7.51 6.31
CA THR A 245 -16.50 -8.42 7.09
C THR A 245 -15.91 -8.53 8.48
N LEU A 246 -16.70 -8.19 9.50
CA LEU A 246 -16.33 -8.29 10.90
C LEU A 246 -17.07 -9.46 11.57
N PRO A 247 -16.35 -10.36 12.28
CA PRO A 247 -16.96 -11.40 13.10
C PRO A 247 -17.94 -10.84 14.13
N GLY A 248 -18.86 -11.67 14.62
CA GLY A 248 -19.69 -11.30 15.76
C GLY A 248 -18.82 -10.94 16.97
N LYS A 249 -19.25 -9.95 17.77
CA LYS A 249 -18.55 -9.47 18.98
C LYS A 249 -17.13 -8.97 18.75
N SER A 250 -16.92 -8.25 17.65
CA SER A 250 -15.62 -7.69 17.28
C SER A 250 -15.67 -6.19 17.04
N SER A 251 -14.50 -5.56 16.93
CA SER A 251 -14.39 -4.16 16.51
C SER A 251 -13.21 -3.94 15.57
N LEU A 252 -13.42 -3.13 14.54
CA LEU A 252 -12.36 -2.52 13.73
C LEU A 252 -11.91 -1.23 14.40
N GLN A 253 -10.63 -1.14 14.72
CA GLN A 253 -10.02 0.06 15.29
C GLN A 253 -9.04 0.68 14.31
N ILE A 254 -9.21 1.98 14.06
CA ILE A 254 -8.39 2.77 13.16
C ILE A 254 -7.80 3.92 13.97
N SER A 255 -6.54 3.77 14.38
CA SER A 255 -5.85 4.71 15.27
C SER A 255 -4.96 5.67 14.48
N TYR A 256 -5.02 6.96 14.80
CA TYR A 256 -4.15 7.98 14.21
C TYR A 256 -2.93 8.24 15.08
N ASN A 257 -1.74 8.02 14.53
CA ASN A 257 -0.50 8.44 15.13
C ASN A 257 -0.14 9.85 14.66
N LYS A 258 -0.45 10.88 15.45
CA LYS A 258 -0.16 12.28 15.10
C LYS A 258 1.34 12.59 15.05
N GLU A 259 2.16 11.91 15.87
CA GLU A 259 3.61 12.12 15.93
C GLU A 259 4.28 11.74 14.60
N PHE A 260 3.86 10.61 14.03
CA PHE A 260 4.45 10.09 12.79
C PHE A 260 3.58 10.32 11.55
N GLY A 261 2.33 10.78 11.72
CA GLY A 261 1.42 11.10 10.63
C GLY A 261 0.85 9.89 9.88
N PHE A 262 0.82 8.70 10.48
CA PHE A 262 0.26 7.48 9.87
C PHE A 262 -0.91 6.89 10.68
N ALA A 263 -1.70 6.04 10.04
CA ALA A 263 -2.81 5.32 10.64
C ALA A 263 -2.44 3.85 10.91
N ASN A 264 -3.07 3.25 11.91
CA ASN A 264 -2.93 1.83 12.23
C ASN A 264 -4.30 1.19 12.24
N ILE A 265 -4.38 -0.02 11.69
CA ILE A 265 -5.63 -0.78 11.63
C ILE A 265 -5.44 -2.11 12.34
N LEU A 266 -6.33 -2.39 13.28
CA LEU A 266 -6.43 -3.68 13.95
C LEU A 266 -7.90 -4.06 14.13
N VAL A 267 -8.14 -5.36 14.24
CA VAL A 267 -9.44 -5.90 14.63
C VAL A 267 -9.32 -6.54 16.00
N CYS A 268 -10.05 -6.02 16.99
CA CYS A 268 -10.18 -6.63 18.31
C CYS A 268 -11.31 -7.66 18.28
N LEU A 269 -11.03 -8.82 18.86
CA LEU A 269 -11.95 -9.94 19.02
C LEU A 269 -12.19 -10.17 20.51
N GLU A 270 -13.45 -10.08 20.94
CA GLU A 270 -13.85 -10.39 22.31
C GLU A 270 -14.11 -11.89 22.49
N THR A 271 -14.22 -12.34 23.74
CA THR A 271 -14.58 -13.73 24.06
C THR A 271 -15.86 -14.14 23.34
N ASN A 272 -15.83 -15.32 22.73
CA ASN A 272 -16.89 -15.88 21.87
C ASN A 272 -17.07 -15.21 20.49
N SER A 273 -16.12 -14.38 20.05
CA SER A 273 -16.10 -13.96 18.63
C SER A 273 -15.94 -15.17 17.73
N LYS A 274 -16.72 -15.22 16.64
CA LYS A 274 -16.70 -16.32 15.65
C LYS A 274 -17.10 -15.83 14.27
N GLY A 275 -16.64 -16.57 13.27
CA GLY A 275 -16.99 -16.39 11.86
C GLY A 275 -15.93 -15.65 11.07
N LYS A 276 -16.32 -15.26 9.86
CA LYS A 276 -15.43 -14.69 8.87
C LYS A 276 -14.92 -13.30 9.25
N LEU A 277 -13.61 -13.10 9.10
CA LEU A 277 -12.91 -11.83 9.13
C LEU A 277 -12.27 -11.58 7.76
N GLN A 278 -12.63 -10.48 7.11
CA GLN A 278 -12.11 -10.12 5.79
C GLN A 278 -12.00 -8.61 5.66
N LEU A 279 -10.81 -8.11 5.37
CA LEU A 279 -10.56 -6.69 5.08
C LEU A 279 -9.85 -6.58 3.72
N PRO A 280 -10.01 -5.47 2.98
CA PRO A 280 -9.25 -5.15 1.77
C PRO A 280 -7.79 -4.76 2.08
N LEU A 281 -7.14 -5.46 3.00
CA LEU A 281 -5.81 -5.18 3.53
C LEU A 281 -5.03 -6.48 3.77
N VAL A 282 -3.72 -6.38 3.94
CA VAL A 282 -2.84 -7.50 4.30
C VAL A 282 -2.84 -7.68 5.82
N PRO A 283 -3.32 -8.81 6.36
CA PRO A 283 -3.16 -9.11 7.78
C PRO A 283 -1.69 -9.44 8.06
N PHE A 284 -1.11 -8.77 9.05
CA PHE A 284 0.33 -8.81 9.35
C PHE A 284 0.66 -9.73 10.53
N SER A 285 -0.06 -9.55 11.62
CA SER A 285 0.18 -10.28 12.86
C SER A 285 -1.13 -10.56 13.59
N ALA A 286 -1.10 -11.59 14.41
CA ALA A 286 -2.21 -11.97 15.27
C ALA A 286 -1.70 -12.20 16.69
N LYS A 287 -2.47 -11.80 17.69
CA LYS A 287 -2.08 -11.93 19.10
C LYS A 287 -3.28 -12.27 19.98
N GLY A 288 -3.03 -13.02 21.06
CA GLY A 288 -3.98 -13.25 22.13
C GLY A 288 -4.37 -14.71 22.31
N ASN A 289 -5.64 -14.95 22.62
CA ASN A 289 -6.20 -16.25 22.99
C ASN A 289 -7.30 -16.66 22.01
N MET A 290 -6.89 -17.17 20.84
CA MET A 290 -7.81 -17.51 19.74
C MET A 290 -7.31 -18.66 18.88
N SER A 291 -8.24 -19.30 18.17
CA SER A 291 -7.97 -20.25 17.09
C SER A 291 -8.65 -19.80 15.82
N PHE A 292 -7.92 -19.83 14.71
CA PHE A 292 -8.42 -19.39 13.41
C PHE A 292 -7.81 -20.20 12.27
N ALA A 293 -8.45 -20.18 11.11
CA ALA A 293 -7.95 -20.78 9.89
C ALA A 293 -7.74 -19.72 8.80
N ALA A 294 -6.63 -19.83 8.06
CA ALA A 294 -6.33 -18.98 6.91
C ALA A 294 -5.49 -19.79 5.90
N ASN A 295 -5.85 -19.73 4.62
CA ASN A 295 -5.17 -20.45 3.53
C ASN A 295 -4.88 -21.93 3.84
N ASN A 296 -5.91 -22.65 4.31
CA ASN A 296 -5.85 -24.06 4.72
C ASN A 296 -4.89 -24.37 5.89
N LYS A 297 -4.39 -23.35 6.60
CA LYS A 297 -3.59 -23.50 7.81
C LYS A 297 -4.42 -23.10 9.02
N VAL A 298 -4.31 -23.90 10.08
CA VAL A 298 -4.94 -23.63 11.37
C VAL A 298 -3.90 -23.06 12.32
N PHE A 299 -4.27 -22.01 13.03
CA PHE A 299 -3.44 -21.31 14.01
C PHE A 299 -4.12 -21.42 15.38
N HIS A 300 -3.34 -21.72 16.41
CA HIS A 300 -3.78 -21.75 17.79
C HIS A 300 -2.88 -20.82 18.61
N LEU A 301 -3.46 -19.77 19.17
CA LEU A 301 -2.77 -18.78 20.00
C LEU A 301 -3.25 -18.89 21.44
N ASN A 302 -2.30 -19.05 22.37
CA ASN A 302 -2.52 -19.09 23.82
C ASN A 302 -1.67 -17.99 24.47
N ASP A 303 -2.20 -16.78 24.52
CA ASP A 303 -1.53 -15.54 24.99
C ASP A 303 -0.18 -15.26 24.31
N THR A 304 -0.12 -15.55 23.01
CA THR A 304 1.08 -15.42 22.17
C THR A 304 0.80 -14.55 20.97
N SER A 305 1.87 -14.05 20.34
CA SER A 305 1.80 -13.36 19.06
C SER A 305 2.42 -14.22 17.95
N VAL A 306 1.90 -14.07 16.73
CA VAL A 306 2.41 -14.73 15.54
C VAL A 306 2.45 -13.74 14.38
N LEU A 307 3.49 -13.83 13.55
CA LEU A 307 3.52 -13.19 12.25
C LEU A 307 2.81 -14.08 11.23
N LEU A 308 1.94 -13.48 10.42
CA LEU A 308 1.20 -14.22 9.40
C LEU A 308 2.10 -14.47 8.17
N PRO A 309 1.90 -15.60 7.47
CA PRO A 309 2.76 -15.99 6.35
C PRO A 309 2.58 -15.05 5.14
N THR A 310 3.70 -14.69 4.51
CA THR A 310 3.74 -13.78 3.35
C THR A 310 3.76 -14.49 1.99
N LYS A 311 3.97 -15.81 1.96
CA LYS A 311 4.02 -16.63 0.73
C LYS A 311 2.68 -16.76 0.00
N SER A 312 1.60 -16.28 0.59
CA SER A 312 0.26 -16.33 0.01
C SER A 312 -0.56 -15.21 0.62
N TYR A 313 -1.30 -14.46 -0.20
CA TYR A 313 -2.22 -13.47 0.32
C TYR A 313 -3.30 -14.13 1.17
N ILE A 314 -3.49 -13.67 2.41
CA ILE A 314 -4.59 -14.06 3.28
C ILE A 314 -5.71 -13.05 3.06
N ASN A 315 -6.65 -13.37 2.17
CA ASN A 315 -7.81 -12.54 1.88
C ASN A 315 -8.96 -12.75 2.89
N GLU A 316 -8.89 -13.80 3.70
CA GLU A 316 -9.92 -14.21 4.64
C GLU A 316 -9.31 -14.98 5.81
N ILE A 317 -9.83 -14.72 7.01
CA ILE A 317 -9.52 -15.44 8.23
C ILE A 317 -10.84 -15.97 8.81
N GLU A 318 -10.94 -17.28 8.99
CA GLU A 318 -12.09 -17.91 9.65
C GLU A 318 -11.81 -18.02 11.15
N ILE A 319 -12.51 -17.24 11.97
CA ILE A 319 -12.36 -17.24 13.43
C ILE A 319 -13.19 -18.39 14.01
N ALA A 320 -12.51 -19.44 14.46
CA ALA A 320 -13.17 -20.63 15.02
C ALA A 320 -13.56 -20.42 16.50
N GLN A 321 -12.64 -19.87 17.30
CA GLN A 321 -12.84 -19.66 18.73
C GLN A 321 -11.97 -18.54 19.27
N VAL A 322 -12.52 -17.74 20.18
CA VAL A 322 -11.81 -16.71 20.95
C VAL A 322 -12.13 -16.90 22.44
N SER A 323 -11.15 -17.25 23.25
CA SER A 323 -11.30 -17.51 24.69
C SER A 323 -10.89 -16.31 25.56
N GLY A 324 -10.14 -15.35 25.00
CA GLY A 324 -9.80 -14.09 25.65
C GLY A 324 -9.56 -12.97 24.63
N LYS A 325 -9.23 -11.77 25.11
CA LYS A 325 -8.96 -10.62 24.22
C LYS A 325 -7.88 -10.98 23.21
N SER A 326 -8.22 -10.82 21.95
CA SER A 326 -7.33 -11.15 20.82
C SER A 326 -7.42 -10.07 19.76
N GLU A 327 -6.38 -9.97 18.94
CA GLU A 327 -6.30 -8.96 17.89
C GLU A 327 -5.63 -9.49 16.63
N VAL A 328 -6.04 -8.94 15.49
CA VAL A 328 -5.37 -9.10 14.20
C VAL A 328 -4.97 -7.72 13.71
N ASN A 329 -3.68 -7.50 13.52
CA ASN A 329 -3.13 -6.26 12.97
C ASN A 329 -3.04 -6.35 11.45
N TYR A 330 -3.32 -5.25 10.78
CA TYR A 330 -3.26 -5.13 9.32
C TYR A 330 -2.23 -4.08 8.92
N LEU A 331 -1.56 -4.31 7.80
CA LEU A 331 -0.71 -3.30 7.19
C LEU A 331 -1.57 -2.16 6.63
N VAL A 332 -1.08 -0.95 6.79
CA VAL A 332 -1.69 0.27 6.25
C VAL A 332 -0.61 1.05 5.54
N ASN A 333 -0.87 1.48 4.32
CA ASN A 333 0.09 2.27 3.58
C ASN A 333 0.33 3.61 4.32
N PRO A 334 1.55 3.87 4.82
CA PRO A 334 1.85 5.08 5.60
C PRO A 334 1.82 6.36 4.76
N LYS A 335 1.95 6.27 3.43
CA LYS A 335 1.77 7.40 2.52
C LYS A 335 0.31 7.85 2.43
N LEU A 336 -0.63 6.96 2.76
CA LEU A 336 -2.06 7.24 2.68
C LEU A 336 -2.53 8.02 3.91
N LYS A 337 -2.45 9.35 3.82
CA LYS A 337 -2.88 10.26 4.91
C LYS A 337 -4.39 10.48 4.90
N PHE A 338 -5.15 9.46 5.31
CA PHE A 338 -6.62 9.48 5.26
C PHE A 338 -7.31 9.93 6.56
N LEU A 339 -6.59 9.99 7.68
CA LEU A 339 -7.11 10.52 8.95
C LEU A 339 -6.67 11.97 9.17
N LYS A 340 -7.58 12.76 9.76
CA LYS A 340 -7.36 14.15 10.17
C LYS A 340 -8.07 14.41 11.51
N THR A 341 -8.06 15.66 11.99
CA THR A 341 -8.76 16.02 13.24
C THR A 341 -10.27 15.76 13.16
N GLN A 342 -10.91 16.02 12.01
CA GLN A 342 -12.34 15.82 11.83
C GLN A 342 -12.58 14.88 10.64
N ASN A 343 -13.12 13.69 10.88
CA ASN A 343 -13.24 12.64 9.86
C ASN A 343 -14.69 12.37 9.52
N ARG A 344 -15.03 12.47 8.23
CA ARG A 344 -16.32 12.00 7.72
C ARG A 344 -16.22 10.51 7.44
N ILE A 345 -17.06 9.74 8.11
CA ILE A 345 -17.15 8.28 8.00
C ILE A 345 -18.49 7.94 7.36
N GLN A 346 -18.44 7.19 6.26
CA GLN A 346 -19.62 6.66 5.60
C GLN A 346 -19.53 5.14 5.55
N LEU A 347 -20.62 4.46 5.89
CA LEU A 347 -20.75 3.01 5.79
C LEU A 347 -22.07 2.63 5.16
N ASN A 348 -22.05 1.55 4.38
CA ASN A 348 -23.24 0.82 3.99
C ASN A 348 -23.09 -0.63 4.48
N SER A 349 -23.95 -1.07 5.40
CA SER A 349 -23.76 -2.29 6.19
C SER A 349 -24.94 -3.25 6.08
N SER A 350 -24.67 -4.56 6.12
CA SER A 350 -25.70 -5.60 6.12
C SER A 350 -26.50 -5.67 7.43
N ALA A 351 -25.98 -5.07 8.51
CA ALA A 351 -26.61 -5.00 9.82
C ALA A 351 -26.10 -3.80 10.63
N PRO A 352 -26.75 -3.43 11.75
CA PRO A 352 -26.33 -2.27 12.53
C PRO A 352 -24.92 -2.39 13.13
N LEU A 353 -24.15 -1.31 13.02
CA LEU A 353 -22.80 -1.16 13.60
C LEU A 353 -22.76 0.06 14.54
N VAL A 354 -21.90 0.02 15.55
CA VAL A 354 -21.67 1.17 16.44
C VAL A 354 -20.38 1.86 16.06
N ILE A 355 -20.45 3.17 15.79
CA ILE A 355 -19.30 3.97 15.37
C ILE A 355 -19.02 5.07 16.41
N LYS A 356 -17.81 5.09 16.97
CA LYS A 356 -17.41 6.06 18.01
C LYS A 356 -15.91 6.38 17.99
N ALA A 357 -15.55 7.52 18.56
CA ALA A 357 -14.16 7.82 18.90
C ALA A 357 -13.79 7.12 20.21
N THR A 358 -12.60 6.54 20.26
CA THR A 358 -12.03 5.90 21.46
C THR A 358 -10.59 6.34 21.67
N LYS A 359 -10.09 6.06 22.87
CA LYS A 359 -8.66 6.15 23.18
C LYS A 359 -8.02 4.78 22.95
N SER A 360 -6.91 4.75 22.22
CA SER A 360 -6.04 3.57 22.15
C SER A 360 -4.65 3.91 22.68
N ASN A 361 -3.99 2.90 23.27
CA ASN A 361 -2.59 3.02 23.67
C ASN A 361 -1.69 3.03 22.42
N LYS A 362 -0.45 3.52 22.59
CA LYS A 362 0.43 3.96 21.50
C LYS A 362 0.44 2.97 20.32
N PRO A 363 0.24 3.46 19.08
CA PRO A 363 0.25 2.59 17.91
C PRO A 363 1.63 1.95 17.70
N GLU A 364 1.66 0.68 17.33
CA GLU A 364 2.90 0.01 16.94
C GLU A 364 3.40 0.58 15.60
N ILE A 365 4.72 0.67 15.44
CA ILE A 365 5.32 1.06 14.16
C ILE A 365 5.23 -0.16 13.24
N GLN A 366 4.39 -0.04 12.20
CA GLN A 366 4.19 -1.11 11.22
C GLN A 366 5.18 -1.02 10.03
N PHE A 367 5.14 -2.04 9.17
CA PHE A 367 5.89 -2.06 7.91
C PHE A 367 5.71 -0.76 7.12
N GLY A 368 6.81 -0.17 6.65
CA GLY A 368 6.83 1.07 5.88
C GLY A 368 6.63 2.37 6.67
N ALA A 369 6.19 2.33 7.93
CA ALA A 369 5.76 3.52 8.69
C ALA A 369 6.85 4.59 8.91
N THR A 370 8.12 4.26 8.67
CA THR A 370 9.25 5.18 8.76
C THR A 370 9.76 5.67 7.39
N GLU A 371 9.09 5.28 6.28
CA GLU A 371 9.36 5.69 4.88
C GLU A 371 10.83 5.62 4.42
N THR A 372 11.65 4.89 5.15
CA THR A 372 13.07 4.67 4.89
C THR A 372 13.27 3.19 5.11
N PHE A 373 13.81 2.44 4.15
CA PHE A 373 14.88 1.45 4.36
C PHE A 373 15.43 1.00 3.01
N VAL A 374 16.43 1.73 2.52
CA VAL A 374 17.45 1.09 1.69
C VAL A 374 18.20 0.15 2.63
N GLY A 375 17.87 -1.14 2.57
CA GLY A 375 18.65 -2.27 3.10
C GLY A 375 19.57 -2.03 4.30
N LEU A 376 19.05 -1.63 5.47
CA LEU A 376 19.81 -1.62 6.73
C LEU A 376 18.99 -2.25 7.87
N LYS A 377 19.65 -3.14 8.61
CA LYS A 377 19.08 -4.23 9.39
C LYS A 377 18.70 -3.87 10.85
N SER A 378 18.46 -2.62 11.21
CA SER A 378 18.02 -2.31 12.59
C SER A 378 17.29 -0.97 12.77
N LEU A 379 16.37 -1.03 13.74
CA LEU A 379 15.55 0.08 14.23
C LEU A 379 16.37 1.28 14.78
N ASP A 380 17.61 1.04 15.16
CA ASP A 380 18.50 2.04 15.77
C ASP A 380 19.04 3.06 14.77
N ASP A 381 19.29 2.64 13.52
CA ASP A 381 19.71 3.54 12.43
C ASP A 381 18.56 4.48 12.00
N ILE A 382 17.31 4.06 12.22
CA ILE A 382 16.10 4.83 11.95
C ILE A 382 15.96 6.02 12.90
N LEU A 383 16.10 5.74 14.20
CA LEU A 383 16.01 6.75 15.25
C LEU A 383 17.13 7.77 15.10
N PHE A 384 18.30 7.31 14.66
CA PHE A 384 19.42 8.14 14.31
C PHE A 384 19.09 9.16 13.19
N PHE A 385 18.58 8.69 12.04
CA PHE A 385 18.27 9.58 10.91
C PHE A 385 17.08 10.53 11.21
N ASN A 386 16.07 10.09 11.94
CA ASN A 386 14.94 10.95 12.31
C ASN A 386 15.32 12.03 13.34
N LYS A 387 16.24 11.71 14.27
CA LYS A 387 16.78 12.69 15.23
C LYS A 387 17.74 13.69 14.55
N ALA A 388 18.43 13.26 13.50
CA ALA A 388 19.22 14.14 12.64
C ALA A 388 18.32 15.11 11.83
N LYS A 389 17.22 14.62 11.25
CA LYS A 389 16.29 15.38 10.39
C LYS A 389 15.47 16.43 11.15
N THR A 390 15.23 16.23 12.45
CA THR A 390 14.44 17.16 13.30
C THR A 390 15.26 18.31 13.89
N LYS A 391 16.59 18.34 13.68
CA LYS A 391 17.48 19.44 14.11
C LYS A 391 18.08 20.26 12.96
N THR A 392 17.70 20.02 11.70
CA THR A 392 18.38 20.58 10.52
C THR A 392 18.08 22.05 10.20
N SER A 393 17.40 22.82 11.05
CA SER A 393 17.44 24.29 10.90
C SER A 393 18.76 24.90 11.36
N THR A 394 19.61 24.18 12.12
CA THR A 394 20.90 24.71 12.63
C THR A 394 22.04 23.67 12.79
N THR A 395 21.88 22.41 12.37
CA THR A 395 22.89 21.38 12.72
C THR A 395 24.15 21.46 11.86
N ASN A 396 25.30 21.60 12.53
CA ASN A 396 26.64 21.47 11.97
C ASN A 396 26.82 20.10 11.28
N ILE A 397 27.14 20.11 9.98
CA ILE A 397 27.36 18.91 9.14
C ILE A 397 28.39 17.95 9.74
N ASP A 398 29.41 18.47 10.43
CA ASP A 398 30.44 17.63 11.04
C ASP A 398 29.89 16.86 12.25
N SER A 399 28.88 17.41 12.96
CA SER A 399 28.18 16.69 14.03
C SER A 399 27.35 15.53 13.47
N LEU A 400 26.67 15.72 12.34
CA LEU A 400 25.94 14.64 11.66
C LEU A 400 26.89 13.52 11.22
N LYS A 401 28.07 13.87 10.73
CA LYS A 401 29.11 12.92 10.37
C LYS A 401 29.57 12.08 11.54
N GLN A 402 29.93 12.71 12.66
CA GLN A 402 30.41 11.98 13.84
C GLN A 402 29.34 11.06 14.40
N GLN A 403 28.10 11.52 14.40
CA GLN A 403 26.93 10.76 14.79
C GLN A 403 26.78 9.49 13.91
N PHE A 404 26.90 9.61 12.58
CA PHE A 404 26.76 8.49 11.65
C PHE A 404 27.90 7.49 11.79
N LEU A 405 29.13 7.99 11.87
CA LEU A 405 30.32 7.16 12.07
C LEU A 405 30.26 6.37 13.39
N GLN A 406 29.76 7.00 14.46
CA GLN A 406 29.60 6.33 15.74
C GLN A 406 28.55 5.22 15.66
N ALA A 407 27.40 5.45 15.01
CA ALA A 407 26.35 4.46 14.85
C ALA A 407 26.84 3.20 14.10
N ILE A 408 27.51 3.39 12.96
CA ILE A 408 28.06 2.28 12.18
C ILE A 408 29.19 1.56 12.93
N LYS A 409 30.03 2.30 13.65
CA LYS A 409 31.12 1.72 14.44
C LYS A 409 30.59 0.81 15.55
N THR A 410 29.49 1.20 16.20
CA THR A 410 28.86 0.42 17.28
C THR A 410 27.95 -0.70 16.78
N SER A 411 27.61 -0.72 15.49
CA SER A 411 26.79 -1.78 14.92
C SER A 411 27.57 -3.09 14.82
N ASN A 412 27.05 -4.14 15.47
CA ASN A 412 27.57 -5.52 15.38
C ASN A 412 27.00 -6.29 14.17
N ARG A 413 26.21 -5.63 13.31
CA ARG A 413 25.49 -6.25 12.18
C ARG A 413 26.04 -5.86 10.81
N VAL A 414 27.03 -4.97 10.79
CA VAL A 414 27.68 -4.47 9.57
C VAL A 414 29.06 -5.07 9.51
N THR A 415 29.36 -5.80 8.43
CA THR A 415 30.70 -6.34 8.20
C THR A 415 31.70 -5.19 8.01
N PRO A 416 33.01 -5.42 8.21
CA PRO A 416 34.01 -4.38 7.97
C PRO A 416 33.94 -3.77 6.55
N LYS A 417 33.67 -4.60 5.53
CA LYS A 417 33.54 -4.16 4.14
C LYS A 417 32.31 -3.27 3.92
N GLU A 418 31.14 -3.70 4.39
CA GLU A 418 29.91 -2.89 4.29
C GLU A 418 30.04 -1.57 5.06
N ARG A 419 30.77 -1.57 6.17
CA ARG A 419 31.05 -0.37 6.96
C ARG A 419 31.86 0.64 6.14
N GLU A 420 32.87 0.19 5.41
CA GLU A 420 33.66 1.06 4.53
C GLU A 420 32.81 1.64 3.39
N GLU A 421 31.98 0.81 2.75
CA GLU A 421 31.08 1.23 1.66
C GLU A 421 30.04 2.27 2.14
N LEU A 422 29.43 2.05 3.31
CA LEU A 422 28.48 2.99 3.90
C LEU A 422 29.13 4.31 4.31
N ILE A 423 30.34 4.26 4.84
CA ILE A 423 31.12 5.46 5.18
C ILE A 423 31.45 6.25 3.92
N GLN A 424 31.83 5.57 2.84
CA GLN A 424 32.12 6.21 1.55
C GLN A 424 30.86 6.89 0.99
N LEU A 425 29.75 6.17 0.87
CA LEU A 425 28.46 6.70 0.38
C LEU A 425 28.01 7.93 1.18
N TYR A 426 28.14 7.87 2.51
CA TYR A 426 27.75 8.98 3.36
C TYR A 426 28.68 10.20 3.24
N ASN A 427 29.99 9.98 3.05
CA ASN A 427 30.93 11.07 2.79
C ASN A 427 30.66 11.77 1.44
N GLU A 428 30.32 10.99 0.40
CA GLU A 428 29.91 11.52 -0.89
C GLU A 428 28.64 12.38 -0.77
N TYR A 429 27.65 11.88 -0.02
CA TYR A 429 26.42 12.63 0.30
C TYR A 429 26.69 13.94 1.05
N LEU A 430 27.56 13.94 2.07
CA LEU A 430 27.91 15.15 2.81
C LEU A 430 28.68 16.16 1.97
N SER A 431 29.55 15.71 1.07
CA SER A 431 30.28 16.58 0.13
C SER A 431 29.30 17.37 -0.76
N LEU A 432 28.26 16.68 -1.24
CA LEU A 432 27.19 17.28 -2.04
C LEU A 432 26.37 18.31 -1.23
N ILE A 433 26.06 18.05 0.04
CA ILE A 433 25.40 19.04 0.89
C ILE A 433 26.30 20.27 1.09
N LYS A 434 27.58 20.06 1.42
CA LYS A 434 28.56 21.15 1.62
C LYS A 434 28.70 22.03 0.37
N SER A 435 28.60 21.46 -0.83
CA SER A 435 28.65 22.22 -2.10
C SER A 435 27.41 23.10 -2.37
N LYS A 436 26.29 22.88 -1.66
CA LYS A 436 25.02 23.60 -1.86
C LYS A 436 24.70 24.62 -0.76
N VAL A 437 25.47 24.61 0.32
CA VAL A 437 25.33 25.52 1.48
C VAL A 437 26.35 26.68 1.42
N LYS A 438 27.15 26.74 0.34
CA LYS A 438 27.83 27.95 -0.12
C LYS A 438 26.97 28.61 -1.20
#